data_AF-A0A1Q8QCX0-F1
#
_entry.id   AF-A0A1Q8QCX0-F1
#
_cell.length_a   1.000
_cell.length_b   1.000
_cell.length_c   1.000
_cell.angle_alpha   90.00
_cell.angle_beta   90.00
_cell.angle_gamma   90.00
#
_symmetry.space_group_name_H-M   'P 1'
#
loop_
_entity.id
_entity.type
_entity.pdbx_description
1 polymer ?
#
loop_
_entity_poly.entity_id
_entity_poly.type
_entity_poly.pdbx_seq_one_letter_code
_entity_poly.pdbx_strand_id
1 'polypeptide(L)'
;MTKATFSHDDLPYLKESIISLWNNGINTVAANVVFENVWEDGDDIIFESQLKDLADYILDKGMWKEYSVRFFDPKIGFPLKSDELKNNFCGAGKMLAVDYKGDLFPCVRFLDFALSDKKGFKIGSIDKGINFDKLRPFAGLSLENQSSQECINCEVATGCAWCTGANYDFSDNGTIYKRATYICKMHKANVRANEYFWNEFTKRTGLISPREEYKKFRYIKSEDAKYLQFIISDNITPHCSYVSKTGDTPNNMNDDIIHKGLLFAKNNNLNPVVLGDRNLQNESFLNIISNKSKNTDENSIVICDHNSNLPSNFEGICILLITRNNIENILNFVSDLYKSVNRINLTIQDIDQWTDSDIHLYKEKLEELVEFVALTYKNVNPLQINILTDILDLDLMCNCDAGRSHISLAPNGKFYICPAFYFDNPDNNIGDLDNGIDIYNEYLLDLENAPICSGCDSYHCKRCVYMNKKLTNEINTPSKIQCVLSHLERNASLKLQEKLNPENIKFKNVLNSIEYLDAIDKLKERME
;
A
#
# COMPACT_ATOMS: atom_id res chain seq x y z
N MET A 1 6.43 30.32 -18.88
CA MET A 1 6.03 29.79 -17.56
C MET A 1 6.19 30.90 -16.53
N THR A 2 5.25 31.07 -15.59
CA THR A 2 5.37 32.02 -14.47
C THR A 2 5.01 31.36 -13.14
N LYS A 3 5.33 32.00 -12.02
CA LYS A 3 4.90 31.61 -10.67
C LYS A 3 3.86 32.63 -10.18
N ALA A 4 2.77 32.12 -9.62
CA ALA A 4 1.78 32.92 -8.90
C ALA A 4 1.65 32.38 -7.47
N THR A 5 1.41 33.27 -6.51
CA THR A 5 1.15 32.88 -5.12
C THR A 5 -0.11 33.60 -4.67
N PHE A 6 -1.07 32.86 -4.12
CA PHE A 6 -2.35 33.39 -3.63
C PHE A 6 -2.36 33.40 -2.11
N SER A 7 -2.75 34.51 -1.53
CA SER A 7 -3.05 34.72 -0.10
C SER A 7 -4.57 34.81 0.12
N HIS A 8 -5.01 34.98 1.36
CA HIS A 8 -6.42 35.18 1.73
C HIS A 8 -7.14 36.19 0.83
N ASP A 9 -6.59 37.40 0.70
CA ASP A 9 -7.17 38.50 -0.08
C ASP A 9 -7.25 38.21 -1.58
N ASP A 10 -6.42 37.29 -2.09
CA ASP A 10 -6.36 36.96 -3.51
C ASP A 10 -7.38 35.87 -3.90
N LEU A 11 -7.86 35.06 -2.96
CA LEU A 11 -8.70 33.89 -3.25
C LEU A 11 -9.93 34.23 -4.09
N PRO A 12 -10.70 35.30 -3.81
CA PRO A 12 -11.89 35.64 -4.59
C PRO A 12 -11.62 35.95 -6.08
N TYR A 13 -10.36 36.23 -6.44
CA TYR A 13 -9.93 36.60 -7.79
C TYR A 13 -9.05 35.55 -8.45
N LEU A 14 -8.95 34.35 -7.87
CA LEU A 14 -8.00 33.35 -8.31
C LEU A 14 -8.23 32.95 -9.76
N LYS A 15 -9.48 32.64 -10.13
CA LYS A 15 -9.85 32.25 -11.49
C LYS A 15 -9.47 33.33 -12.50
N GLU A 16 -9.89 34.56 -12.25
CA GLU A 16 -9.65 35.73 -13.10
C GLU A 16 -8.15 36.00 -13.25
N SER A 17 -7.39 35.83 -12.17
CA SER A 17 -5.94 36.01 -12.16
C SER A 17 -5.24 34.99 -13.06
N ILE A 18 -5.61 33.71 -12.98
CA ILE A 18 -5.05 32.67 -13.85
C ILE A 18 -5.42 32.92 -15.31
N ILE A 19 -6.69 33.23 -15.60
CA ILE A 19 -7.16 33.54 -16.96
C ILE A 19 -6.42 34.77 -17.52
N SER A 20 -6.21 35.80 -16.71
CA SER A 20 -5.46 37.00 -17.10
C SER A 20 -4.02 36.64 -17.52
N LEU A 21 -3.33 35.78 -16.76
CA LEU A 21 -1.99 35.31 -17.12
C LEU A 21 -1.99 34.56 -18.47
N TRP A 22 -2.98 33.71 -18.71
CA TRP A 22 -3.14 33.01 -19.99
C TRP A 22 -3.41 33.95 -21.16
N ASN A 23 -4.26 34.96 -20.96
CA ASN A 23 -4.54 35.98 -21.97
C ASN A 23 -3.31 36.83 -22.31
N ASN A 24 -2.36 36.96 -21.38
CA ASN A 24 -1.05 37.59 -21.60
C ASN A 24 -0.02 36.65 -22.23
N GLY A 25 -0.43 35.47 -22.72
CA GLY A 25 0.43 34.51 -23.41
C GLY A 25 1.27 33.62 -22.49
N ILE A 26 0.97 33.57 -21.19
CA ILE A 26 1.70 32.74 -20.23
C ILE A 26 1.00 31.40 -20.06
N ASN A 27 1.28 30.44 -20.95
CA ASN A 27 0.49 29.20 -21.00
C ASN A 27 0.67 28.24 -19.80
N THR A 28 1.74 28.39 -19.02
CA THR A 28 2.04 27.51 -17.88
C THR A 28 2.20 28.33 -16.61
N VAL A 29 1.34 28.08 -15.62
CA VAL A 29 1.31 28.81 -14.35
C VAL A 29 1.64 27.87 -13.18
N ALA A 30 2.81 28.05 -12.58
CA ALA A 30 3.23 27.38 -11.36
C ALA A 30 2.62 28.07 -10.13
N ALA A 31 1.31 27.96 -9.96
CA ALA A 31 0.58 28.56 -8.86
C ALA A 31 0.77 27.82 -7.52
N ASN A 32 0.77 28.56 -6.41
CA ASN A 32 0.75 28.03 -5.05
C ASN A 32 -0.08 28.94 -4.14
N VAL A 33 -0.33 28.47 -2.93
CA VAL A 33 -0.86 29.28 -1.84
C VAL A 33 0.31 29.71 -0.92
N VAL A 34 0.12 30.80 -0.16
CA VAL A 34 1.05 31.24 0.90
C VAL A 34 1.22 30.14 1.96
N PHE A 35 2.45 29.89 2.44
CA PHE A 35 2.72 28.80 3.39
C PHE A 35 2.58 29.24 4.86
N GLU A 36 2.63 30.55 5.07
CA GLU A 36 2.53 31.24 6.33
C GLU A 36 1.11 31.18 6.91
N ASN A 37 0.98 31.50 8.20
CA ASN A 37 -0.29 31.48 8.91
C ASN A 37 -1.12 32.74 8.60
N VAL A 38 -1.67 32.80 7.38
CA VAL A 38 -2.48 33.93 6.89
C VAL A 38 -3.93 33.55 6.57
N TRP A 39 -4.30 32.29 6.83
CA TRP A 39 -5.58 31.72 6.40
C TRP A 39 -6.67 31.93 7.45
N GLU A 40 -7.86 32.28 6.98
CA GLU A 40 -9.06 32.44 7.79
C GLU A 40 -10.05 31.28 7.58
N ASP A 41 -11.00 31.12 8.50
CA ASP A 41 -12.04 30.10 8.36
C ASP A 41 -12.95 30.40 7.16
N GLY A 42 -13.06 29.44 6.24
CA GLY A 42 -13.84 29.57 5.01
C GLY A 42 -12.99 29.80 3.75
N ASP A 43 -11.70 30.11 3.90
CA ASP A 43 -10.79 30.29 2.76
C ASP A 43 -10.69 29.06 1.87
N ASP A 44 -10.68 27.87 2.47
CA ASP A 44 -10.61 26.61 1.73
C ASP A 44 -11.87 26.37 0.88
N ILE A 45 -13.03 26.89 1.31
CA ILE A 45 -14.30 26.83 0.57
C ILE A 45 -14.24 27.79 -0.64
N ILE A 46 -13.79 29.03 -0.44
CA ILE A 46 -13.65 30.02 -1.52
C ILE A 46 -12.65 29.51 -2.55
N PHE A 47 -11.51 29.01 -2.09
CA PHE A 47 -10.46 28.44 -2.93
C PHE A 47 -10.95 27.27 -3.76
N GLU A 48 -11.66 26.31 -3.15
CA GLU A 48 -12.24 25.18 -3.87
C GLU A 48 -13.25 25.65 -4.93
N SER A 49 -14.13 26.59 -4.59
CA SER A 49 -15.12 27.12 -5.54
C SER A 49 -14.44 27.77 -6.74
N GLN A 50 -13.43 28.60 -6.51
CA GLN A 50 -12.69 29.28 -7.57
C GLN A 50 -11.95 28.31 -8.48
N LEU A 51 -11.38 27.24 -7.93
CA LEU A 51 -10.77 26.19 -8.72
C LEU A 51 -11.82 25.40 -9.52
N LYS A 52 -12.99 25.10 -8.97
CA LYS A 52 -14.07 24.44 -9.73
C LYS A 52 -14.57 25.31 -10.88
N ASP A 53 -14.77 26.60 -10.64
CA ASP A 53 -15.18 27.54 -11.69
C ASP A 53 -14.11 27.73 -12.77
N LEU A 54 -12.84 27.64 -12.41
CA LEU A 54 -11.71 27.62 -13.35
C LEU A 54 -11.67 26.29 -14.13
N ALA A 55 -11.90 25.17 -13.47
CA ALA A 55 -11.99 23.84 -14.08
C ALA A 55 -13.05 23.81 -15.19
N ASP A 56 -14.26 24.28 -14.89
CA ASP A 56 -15.35 24.37 -15.87
C ASP A 56 -14.97 25.25 -17.06
N TYR A 57 -14.37 26.41 -16.80
CA TYR A 57 -13.91 27.32 -17.86
C TYR A 57 -12.87 26.66 -18.79
N ILE A 58 -11.91 25.91 -18.24
CA ILE A 58 -10.90 25.19 -19.02
C ILE A 58 -11.57 24.12 -19.90
N LEU A 59 -12.50 23.35 -19.33
CA LEU A 59 -13.16 22.23 -20.00
C LEU A 59 -14.16 22.69 -21.07
N ASP A 60 -14.89 23.78 -20.84
CA ASP A 60 -15.84 24.28 -21.82
C ASP A 60 -15.13 24.89 -23.05
N LYS A 61 -13.92 25.41 -22.85
CA LYS A 61 -13.13 26.06 -23.91
C LYS A 61 -12.06 25.19 -24.54
N GLY A 62 -11.87 23.94 -24.13
CA GLY A 62 -10.83 23.11 -24.73
C GLY A 62 -9.40 23.43 -24.26
N MET A 63 -9.22 24.25 -23.22
CA MET A 63 -7.95 24.91 -22.93
C MET A 63 -6.87 23.97 -22.34
N TRP A 64 -7.25 22.80 -21.83
CA TRP A 64 -6.32 21.84 -21.22
C TRP A 64 -5.22 21.32 -22.17
N LYS A 65 -5.39 21.49 -23.49
CA LYS A 65 -4.41 21.08 -24.50
C LYS A 65 -3.19 22.00 -24.57
N GLU A 66 -3.39 23.28 -24.25
CA GLU A 66 -2.40 24.34 -24.48
C GLU A 66 -2.02 25.06 -23.18
N TYR A 67 -2.89 25.05 -22.18
CA TYR A 67 -2.74 25.77 -20.93
C TYR A 67 -2.68 24.82 -19.73
N SER A 68 -1.85 25.16 -18.75
CA SER A 68 -1.74 24.41 -17.50
C SER A 68 -1.55 25.31 -16.29
N VAL A 69 -2.13 24.88 -15.17
CA VAL A 69 -1.93 25.46 -13.84
C VAL A 69 -1.68 24.33 -12.86
N ARG A 70 -0.68 24.52 -11.97
CA ARG A 70 -0.23 23.47 -11.03
C ARG A 70 -1.36 22.85 -10.19
N PHE A 71 -2.41 23.59 -9.87
CA PHE A 71 -3.54 23.10 -9.10
C PHE A 71 -4.21 21.87 -9.72
N PHE A 72 -4.19 21.73 -11.05
CA PHE A 72 -4.75 20.59 -11.77
C PHE A 72 -3.70 19.53 -12.17
N ASP A 73 -2.51 19.51 -11.54
CA ASP A 73 -1.55 18.42 -11.78
C ASP A 73 -2.20 17.07 -11.39
N PRO A 74 -2.27 16.11 -12.32
CA PRO A 74 -2.97 14.85 -12.08
C PRO A 74 -2.38 14.02 -10.94
N LYS A 75 -1.16 14.33 -10.47
CA LYS A 75 -0.45 13.59 -9.40
C LYS A 75 -0.76 14.08 -7.99
N ILE A 76 -1.50 15.18 -7.82
CA ILE A 76 -1.80 15.77 -6.50
C ILE A 76 -2.94 15.02 -5.81
N GLY A 77 -2.82 14.69 -4.52
CA GLY A 77 -3.92 14.15 -3.71
C GLY A 77 -4.04 12.63 -3.69
N PHE A 78 -2.92 11.93 -3.53
CA PHE A 78 -2.83 10.50 -3.25
C PHE A 78 -1.99 10.27 -1.99
N PRO A 79 -2.05 9.08 -1.36
CA PRO A 79 -1.14 8.71 -0.28
C PRO A 79 0.30 8.66 -0.78
N LEU A 80 1.29 8.97 0.07
CA LEU A 80 2.71 8.87 -0.27
C LEU A 80 3.19 7.42 -0.18
N LYS A 81 4.14 7.04 -1.04
CA LYS A 81 4.86 5.78 -0.98
C LYS A 81 6.04 5.88 0.00
N SER A 82 6.50 4.72 0.49
CA SER A 82 7.61 4.61 1.44
C SER A 82 8.91 5.28 0.97
N ASP A 83 9.20 5.28 -0.34
CA ASP A 83 10.34 5.95 -0.95
C ASP A 83 10.16 7.48 -1.03
N GLU A 84 8.93 7.96 -1.22
CA GLU A 84 8.61 9.38 -1.26
C GLU A 84 8.70 10.04 0.12
N LEU A 85 8.40 9.30 1.20
CA LEU A 85 8.53 9.78 2.58
C LEU A 85 9.96 10.22 2.92
N LYS A 86 10.95 9.61 2.27
CA LYS A 86 12.39 9.88 2.46
C LYS A 86 12.87 11.14 1.74
N ASN A 87 12.00 11.79 0.94
CA ASN A 87 12.36 12.98 0.17
C ASN A 87 11.94 14.28 0.87
N ASN A 88 12.75 15.32 0.71
CA ASN A 88 12.37 16.69 1.07
C ASN A 88 11.63 17.37 -0.10
N PHE A 89 10.71 18.27 0.20
CA PHE A 89 9.95 18.99 -0.83
C PHE A 89 10.77 20.03 -1.58
N CYS A 90 11.66 20.76 -0.89
CA CYS A 90 12.42 21.87 -1.47
C CYS A 90 13.94 21.63 -1.42
N GLY A 91 14.69 22.45 -2.15
CA GLY A 91 16.16 22.36 -2.19
C GLY A 91 16.89 23.19 -1.13
N ALA A 92 16.25 23.56 -0.02
CA ALA A 92 16.93 24.29 1.05
C ALA A 92 18.17 23.54 1.52
N GLY A 93 19.31 24.24 1.60
CA GLY A 93 20.63 23.65 1.91
C GLY A 93 21.36 23.03 0.72
N LYS A 94 20.68 22.80 -0.42
CA LYS A 94 21.29 22.56 -1.74
C LYS A 94 21.34 23.83 -2.60
N MET A 95 20.62 24.88 -2.17
CA MET A 95 20.61 26.21 -2.74
C MET A 95 21.50 27.14 -1.91
N LEU A 96 21.90 28.27 -2.50
CA LEU A 96 22.65 29.31 -1.81
C LEU A 96 22.00 30.67 -2.08
N ALA A 97 21.70 31.41 -1.02
CA ALA A 97 21.32 32.81 -1.09
C ALA A 97 22.41 33.67 -0.45
N VAL A 98 22.58 34.88 -0.97
CA VAL A 98 23.57 35.85 -0.51
C VAL A 98 22.88 37.17 -0.27
N ASP A 99 23.09 37.78 0.90
CA ASP A 99 22.56 39.11 1.20
C ASP A 99 23.52 40.25 0.78
N TYR A 100 23.10 41.50 0.99
CA TYR A 100 23.89 42.68 0.64
C TYR A 100 25.16 42.87 1.50
N LYS A 101 25.27 42.16 2.64
CA LYS A 101 26.47 42.15 3.49
C LYS A 101 27.45 41.06 3.08
N GLY A 102 27.08 40.21 2.12
CA GLY A 102 27.84 39.04 1.74
C GLY A 102 27.64 37.85 2.68
N ASP A 103 26.59 37.85 3.51
CA ASP A 103 26.25 36.70 4.34
C ASP A 103 25.52 35.62 3.52
N LEU A 104 25.84 34.36 3.80
CA LEU A 104 25.36 33.20 3.07
C LEU A 104 24.23 32.50 3.82
N PHE A 105 23.19 32.09 3.08
CA PHE A 105 21.96 31.48 3.60
C PHE A 105 21.56 30.23 2.78
N PRO A 106 20.90 29.23 3.40
CA PRO A 106 20.57 27.95 2.74
C PRO A 106 19.43 28.06 1.71
N CYS A 107 18.66 29.14 1.74
CA CYS A 107 17.84 29.65 0.63
C CYS A 107 17.36 31.08 0.95
N VAL A 108 16.69 31.73 -0.01
CA VAL A 108 16.15 33.11 0.16
C VAL A 108 15.18 33.23 1.34
N ARG A 109 14.47 32.16 1.71
CA ARG A 109 13.51 32.19 2.84
C ARG A 109 14.18 32.26 4.20
N PHE A 110 15.50 32.09 4.31
CA PHE A 110 16.23 32.22 5.56
C PHE A 110 16.89 33.59 5.74
N LEU A 111 16.63 34.55 4.84
CA LEU A 111 17.04 35.94 5.02
C LEU A 111 16.21 36.62 6.11
N ASP A 112 16.83 37.55 6.85
CA ASP A 112 16.18 38.27 7.96
C ASP A 112 14.83 38.88 7.56
N PHE A 113 14.75 39.51 6.37
CA PHE A 113 13.53 40.18 5.91
C PHE A 113 12.44 39.24 5.37
N ALA A 114 12.77 37.96 5.15
CA ALA A 114 11.81 36.97 4.69
C ALA A 114 11.12 36.26 5.85
N LEU A 115 11.67 36.36 7.06
CA LEU A 115 11.15 35.72 8.27
C LEU A 115 10.30 36.71 9.06
N SER A 116 9.32 36.19 9.78
CA SER A 116 8.38 36.96 10.59
C SER A 116 8.80 36.97 12.06
N ASP A 117 9.25 35.81 12.57
CA ASP A 117 9.44 35.58 14.01
C ASP A 117 10.90 35.30 14.38
N LYS A 118 11.68 34.71 13.46
CA LYS A 118 13.08 34.32 13.71
C LYS A 118 14.08 35.18 12.96
N LYS A 119 15.32 35.18 13.44
CA LYS A 119 16.46 35.76 12.73
C LYS A 119 16.91 34.85 11.60
N GLY A 120 17.54 35.43 10.59
CA GLY A 120 18.04 34.70 9.45
C GLY A 120 19.04 33.61 9.81
N PHE A 121 18.94 32.49 9.11
CA PHE A 121 19.80 31.31 9.34
C PHE A 121 21.09 31.44 8.53
N LYS A 122 22.05 32.20 9.06
CA LYS A 122 23.36 32.42 8.44
C LYS A 122 24.22 31.16 8.47
N ILE A 123 24.60 30.66 7.29
CA ILE A 123 25.49 29.51 7.08
C ILE A 123 26.92 29.89 6.68
N GLY A 124 27.25 31.17 6.53
CA GLY A 124 28.60 31.59 6.17
C GLY A 124 28.68 33.06 5.75
N SER A 125 29.79 33.43 5.13
CA SER A 125 29.95 34.71 4.42
C SER A 125 30.83 34.52 3.20
N ILE A 126 30.80 35.45 2.25
CA ILE A 126 31.66 35.41 1.06
C ILE A 126 33.15 35.39 1.41
N ASP A 127 33.55 36.03 2.52
CA ASP A 127 34.95 36.07 2.95
C ASP A 127 35.41 34.77 3.64
N LYS A 128 34.52 34.11 4.36
CA LYS A 128 34.83 32.91 5.18
C LYS A 128 34.39 31.61 4.51
N GLY A 129 33.66 31.69 3.41
CA GLY A 129 33.01 30.55 2.77
C GLY A 129 31.82 30.00 3.55
N ILE A 130 31.34 28.84 3.10
CA ILE A 130 30.22 28.12 3.69
C ILE A 130 30.70 27.32 4.92
N ASN A 131 30.00 27.48 6.04
CA ASN A 131 30.13 26.58 7.19
C ASN A 131 29.28 25.33 6.93
N PHE A 132 29.95 24.23 6.54
CA PHE A 132 29.28 22.97 6.23
C PHE A 132 28.60 22.32 7.45
N ASP A 133 29.09 22.56 8.67
CA ASP A 133 28.42 22.03 9.88
C ASP A 133 27.02 22.62 10.06
N LYS A 134 26.83 23.90 9.70
CA LYS A 134 25.51 24.53 9.67
C LYS A 134 24.60 24.02 8.55
N LEU A 135 25.16 23.37 7.52
CA LEU A 135 24.40 22.72 6.45
C LEU A 135 24.04 21.26 6.75
N ARG A 136 24.74 20.59 7.68
CA ARG A 136 24.49 19.19 8.03
C ARG A 136 23.01 18.89 8.33
N PRO A 137 22.25 19.72 9.06
CA PRO A 137 20.83 19.46 9.30
C PRO A 137 20.01 19.38 8.00
N PHE A 138 20.34 20.18 6.99
CA PHE A 138 19.62 20.20 5.72
C PHE A 138 19.81 18.91 4.90
N ALA A 139 20.97 18.24 5.04
CA ALA A 139 21.23 16.97 4.40
C ALA A 139 20.34 15.84 4.95
N GLY A 140 19.88 15.98 6.20
CA GLY A 140 18.98 15.04 6.84
C GLY A 140 17.51 15.40 6.69
N LEU A 141 17.08 16.32 5.83
CA LEU A 141 15.66 16.65 5.71
C LEU A 141 14.91 15.61 4.86
N SER A 142 13.79 15.11 5.37
CA SER A 142 12.82 14.29 4.65
C SER A 142 11.40 14.60 5.14
N LEU A 143 10.36 14.10 4.48
CA LEU A 143 9.00 14.30 4.96
C LEU A 143 8.81 13.63 6.33
N GLU A 144 9.28 12.39 6.47
CA GLU A 144 9.13 11.55 7.68
C GLU A 144 9.72 12.22 8.94
N ASN A 145 10.87 12.90 8.83
CA ASN A 145 11.51 13.49 10.00
C ASN A 145 11.16 14.96 10.26
N GLN A 146 10.34 15.55 9.39
CA GLN A 146 9.79 16.89 9.60
C GLN A 146 8.32 16.84 10.05
N SER A 147 7.62 15.72 9.84
CA SER A 147 6.15 15.67 9.88
C SER A 147 5.61 14.82 11.03
N SER A 148 4.38 15.12 11.48
CA SER A 148 3.64 14.27 12.41
C SER A 148 3.14 12.99 11.73
N GLN A 149 2.73 12.00 12.52
CA GLN A 149 2.11 10.77 12.00
C GLN A 149 0.86 11.04 11.16
N GLU A 150 0.07 12.06 11.52
CA GLU A 150 -1.07 12.51 10.70
C GLU A 150 -0.65 12.87 9.27
N CYS A 151 0.47 13.58 9.10
CA CYS A 151 0.98 13.98 7.80
C CYS A 151 1.63 12.82 7.04
N ILE A 152 2.33 11.92 7.75
CA ILE A 152 2.95 10.71 7.17
C ILE A 152 1.88 9.78 6.61
N ASN A 153 0.80 9.57 7.38
CA ASN A 153 -0.30 8.67 7.03
C ASN A 153 -1.45 9.38 6.28
N CYS A 154 -1.22 10.57 5.72
CA CYS A 154 -2.26 11.33 5.05
C CYS A 154 -2.60 10.72 3.68
N GLU A 155 -3.86 10.30 3.51
CA GLU A 155 -4.38 9.66 2.28
C GLU A 155 -4.39 10.56 1.03
N VAL A 156 -4.09 11.85 1.18
CA VAL A 156 -4.06 12.82 0.08
C VAL A 156 -2.76 13.64 0.08
N ALA A 157 -1.66 13.09 0.61
CA ALA A 157 -0.42 13.82 0.85
C ALA A 157 0.38 14.24 -0.40
N THR A 158 0.25 13.57 -1.56
CA THR A 158 1.03 13.95 -2.74
C THR A 158 0.71 15.38 -3.17
N GLY A 159 1.75 16.17 -3.44
CA GLY A 159 1.62 17.58 -3.77
C GLY A 159 1.44 18.53 -2.57
N CYS A 160 1.27 17.99 -1.35
CA CYS A 160 1.20 18.78 -0.11
C CYS A 160 2.57 19.39 0.18
N ALA A 161 2.79 20.59 -0.34
CA ALA A 161 4.03 21.32 -0.28
C ALA A 161 4.33 21.86 1.12
N TRP A 162 5.60 22.15 1.40
CA TRP A 162 5.97 22.94 2.58
C TRP A 162 7.25 23.75 2.32
N CYS A 163 7.46 24.77 3.16
CA CYS A 163 8.67 25.58 3.14
C CYS A 163 9.50 25.30 4.39
N THR A 164 10.73 24.80 4.23
CA THR A 164 11.66 24.60 5.35
C THR A 164 11.98 25.91 6.08
N GLY A 165 11.96 27.05 5.37
CA GLY A 165 12.09 28.37 6.00
C GLY A 165 10.89 28.71 6.89
N ALA A 166 9.67 28.40 6.46
CA ALA A 166 8.47 28.59 7.29
C ALA A 166 8.45 27.61 8.49
N ASN A 167 8.91 26.36 8.30
CA ASN A 167 9.09 25.40 9.40
C ASN A 167 10.01 25.99 10.49
N TYR A 168 11.15 26.55 10.07
CA TYR A 168 12.06 27.23 10.97
C TYR A 168 11.39 28.41 11.68
N ASP A 169 10.76 29.31 10.92
CA ASP A 169 10.17 30.55 11.41
C ASP A 169 9.09 30.29 12.47
N PHE A 170 8.16 29.41 12.17
CA PHE A 170 6.99 29.12 13.02
C PHE A 170 7.22 27.97 14.02
N SER A 171 8.46 27.50 14.16
CA SER A 171 8.78 26.52 15.22
C SER A 171 9.08 27.22 16.54
N ASP A 172 8.72 26.56 17.64
CA ASP A 172 8.89 27.11 19.00
C ASP A 172 10.37 27.44 19.29
N ASN A 173 11.29 26.59 18.83
CA ASN A 173 12.72 26.67 19.12
C ASN A 173 13.62 26.97 17.91
N GLY A 174 13.07 27.31 16.73
CA GLY A 174 13.86 27.53 15.52
C GLY A 174 14.42 26.23 14.92
N THR A 175 13.72 25.11 15.05
CA THR A 175 14.05 23.86 14.37
C THR A 175 13.49 23.82 12.95
N ILE A 176 14.25 23.27 12.01
CA ILE A 176 13.78 22.97 10.64
C ILE A 176 13.01 21.64 10.56
N TYR A 177 12.99 20.85 11.65
CA TYR A 177 12.39 19.51 11.74
C TYR A 177 10.95 19.50 12.29
N LYS A 178 10.28 20.66 12.31
CA LYS A 178 8.86 20.76 12.69
C LYS A 178 8.08 21.38 11.54
N ARG A 179 7.31 20.58 10.84
CA ARG A 179 6.51 21.01 9.68
C ARG A 179 5.40 21.96 10.12
N ALA A 180 5.36 23.14 9.52
CA ALA A 180 4.20 24.03 9.59
C ALA A 180 3.08 23.49 8.69
N THR A 181 1.86 23.43 9.23
CA THR A 181 0.70 22.79 8.58
C THR A 181 -0.44 23.76 8.27
N TYR A 182 -0.19 25.08 8.29
CA TYR A 182 -1.21 26.11 8.05
C TYR A 182 -1.95 25.95 6.72
N ILE A 183 -1.30 25.39 5.70
CA ILE A 183 -1.92 25.15 4.39
C ILE A 183 -2.79 23.88 4.32
N CYS A 184 -2.94 23.10 5.40
CA CYS A 184 -3.56 21.77 5.35
C CYS A 184 -4.98 21.81 4.76
N LYS A 185 -5.83 22.75 5.20
CA LYS A 185 -7.19 22.93 4.64
C LYS A 185 -7.14 23.30 3.16
N MET A 186 -6.27 24.24 2.78
CA MET A 186 -6.09 24.67 1.38
C MET A 186 -5.65 23.52 0.48
N HIS A 187 -4.70 22.70 0.93
CA HIS A 187 -4.25 21.52 0.18
C HIS A 187 -5.41 20.54 -0.04
N LYS A 188 -6.17 20.21 1.01
CA LYS A 188 -7.33 19.31 0.89
C LYS A 188 -8.41 19.87 -0.05
N ALA A 189 -8.64 21.19 -0.04
CA ALA A 189 -9.51 21.87 -1.00
C ALA A 189 -9.02 21.75 -2.44
N ASN A 190 -7.71 21.95 -2.68
CA ASN A 190 -7.12 21.76 -4.00
C ASN A 190 -7.28 20.31 -4.50
N VAL A 191 -7.11 19.32 -3.62
CA VAL A 191 -7.32 17.90 -3.98
C VAL A 191 -8.75 17.67 -4.46
N ARG A 192 -9.76 18.14 -3.73
CA ARG A 192 -11.17 18.01 -4.13
C ARG A 192 -11.47 18.70 -5.46
N ALA A 193 -10.91 19.89 -5.69
CA ALA A 193 -11.07 20.60 -6.96
C ALA A 193 -10.34 19.91 -8.13
N ASN A 194 -9.17 19.32 -7.88
CA ASN A 194 -8.42 18.56 -8.87
C ASN A 194 -9.15 17.25 -9.26
N GLU A 195 -9.72 16.54 -8.27
CA GLU A 195 -10.59 15.40 -8.51
C GLU A 195 -11.82 15.78 -9.33
N TYR A 196 -12.46 16.89 -8.98
CA TYR A 196 -13.57 17.44 -9.76
C TYR A 196 -13.18 17.67 -11.22
N PHE A 197 -12.07 18.39 -11.48
CA PHE A 197 -11.60 18.69 -12.83
C PHE A 197 -11.40 17.42 -13.68
N TRP A 198 -10.71 16.41 -13.16
CA TRP A 198 -10.42 15.20 -13.94
C TRP A 198 -11.61 14.25 -14.10
N ASN A 199 -12.54 14.26 -13.14
CA ASN A 199 -13.82 13.55 -13.27
C ASN A 199 -14.69 14.20 -14.35
N GLU A 200 -14.82 15.53 -14.33
CA GLU A 200 -15.56 16.28 -15.34
C GLU A 200 -14.90 16.19 -16.72
N PHE A 201 -13.57 16.20 -16.80
CA PHE A 201 -12.84 15.93 -18.02
C PHE A 201 -13.27 14.61 -18.65
N THR A 202 -13.28 13.53 -17.88
CA THR A 202 -13.66 12.19 -18.36
C THR A 202 -15.09 12.18 -18.86
N LYS A 203 -16.02 12.77 -18.10
CA LYS A 203 -17.45 12.84 -18.48
C LYS A 203 -17.69 13.64 -19.77
N ARG A 204 -17.04 14.80 -19.91
CA ARG A 204 -17.25 15.71 -21.06
C ARG A 204 -16.55 15.25 -22.33
N THR A 205 -15.39 14.62 -22.20
CA THR A 205 -14.56 14.23 -23.35
C THR A 205 -14.72 12.76 -23.74
N GLY A 206 -15.18 11.90 -22.83
CA GLY A 206 -15.17 10.44 -23.01
C GLY A 206 -13.78 9.80 -22.95
N LEU A 207 -12.72 10.59 -22.70
CA LEU A 207 -11.34 10.11 -22.59
C LEU A 207 -10.99 9.74 -21.16
N ILE A 208 -10.09 8.77 -20.98
CA ILE A 208 -9.51 8.47 -19.67
C ILE A 208 -8.66 9.68 -19.25
N SER A 209 -8.89 10.20 -18.04
CA SER A 209 -8.10 11.32 -17.54
C SER A 209 -6.66 10.89 -17.19
N PRO A 210 -5.67 11.77 -17.38
CA PRO A 210 -4.31 11.58 -16.86
C PRO A 210 -4.24 11.24 -15.37
N ARG A 211 -5.20 11.74 -14.57
CA ARG A 211 -5.31 11.39 -13.14
C ARG A 211 -5.69 9.93 -12.96
N GLU A 212 -6.68 9.44 -13.71
CA GLU A 212 -7.09 8.02 -13.66
C GLU A 212 -5.98 7.09 -14.17
N GLU A 213 -5.25 7.47 -15.22
CA GLU A 213 -4.07 6.73 -15.65
C GLU A 213 -3.00 6.67 -14.55
N TYR A 214 -2.67 7.81 -13.97
CA TYR A 214 -1.71 7.88 -12.87
C TYR A 214 -2.17 7.07 -11.65
N LYS A 215 -3.46 7.11 -11.31
CA LYS A 215 -4.08 6.31 -10.25
C LYS A 215 -3.83 4.82 -10.49
N LYS A 216 -4.17 4.32 -11.68
CA LYS A 216 -3.94 2.92 -12.08
C LYS A 216 -2.47 2.54 -11.93
N PHE A 217 -1.55 3.30 -12.52
CA PHE A 217 -0.11 3.01 -12.41
C PHE A 217 0.41 3.03 -10.98
N ARG A 218 -0.10 3.95 -10.15
CA ARG A 218 0.34 4.11 -8.77
C ARG A 218 -0.08 2.93 -7.90
N TYR A 219 -1.32 2.47 -8.04
CA TYR A 219 -1.90 1.38 -7.23
C TYR A 219 -1.58 -0.03 -7.75
N ILE A 220 -1.48 -0.24 -9.07
CA ILE A 220 -1.05 -1.53 -9.65
C ILE A 220 0.37 -1.92 -9.19
N LYS A 221 1.19 -0.93 -8.80
CA LYS A 221 2.60 -1.11 -8.39
C LYS A 221 2.92 -0.60 -6.99
N SER A 222 1.94 -0.37 -6.11
CA SER A 222 2.21 0.04 -4.73
C SER A 222 2.04 -1.12 -3.76
N GLU A 223 3.01 -1.29 -2.86
CA GLU A 223 2.88 -2.12 -1.65
C GLU A 223 1.67 -1.68 -0.79
N ASP A 224 1.20 -0.43 -0.94
CA ASP A 224 0.09 0.17 -0.19
C ASP A 224 -1.30 -0.01 -0.84
N ALA A 225 -1.45 -0.88 -1.84
CA ALA A 225 -2.74 -1.08 -2.48
C ALA A 225 -3.75 -1.70 -1.50
N LYS A 226 -4.93 -1.07 -1.36
CA LYS A 226 -6.02 -1.58 -0.53
C LYS A 226 -7.05 -2.33 -1.39
N TYR A 227 -7.65 -3.39 -0.85
CA TYR A 227 -8.53 -4.31 -1.57
C TYR A 227 -9.84 -4.56 -0.81
N LEU A 228 -10.94 -4.67 -1.55
CA LEU A 228 -12.21 -5.17 -1.02
C LEU A 228 -12.52 -6.52 -1.67
N GLN A 229 -12.52 -7.58 -0.87
CA GLN A 229 -12.81 -8.93 -1.32
C GLN A 229 -14.31 -9.22 -1.28
N PHE A 230 -14.93 -9.42 -2.43
CA PHE A 230 -16.34 -9.78 -2.55
C PHE A 230 -16.46 -11.30 -2.46
N ILE A 231 -17.02 -11.79 -1.35
CA ILE A 231 -17.39 -13.20 -1.21
C ILE A 231 -18.72 -13.39 -1.94
N ILE A 232 -18.67 -13.93 -3.16
CA ILE A 232 -19.86 -13.99 -4.03
C ILE A 232 -20.91 -14.97 -3.51
N SER A 233 -20.48 -16.03 -2.80
CA SER A 233 -21.39 -17.06 -2.29
C SER A 233 -20.82 -17.77 -1.07
N ASP A 234 -21.71 -18.37 -0.27
CA ASP A 234 -21.34 -19.18 0.89
C ASP A 234 -20.59 -20.48 0.53
N ASN A 235 -20.62 -20.89 -0.74
CA ASN A 235 -20.00 -22.12 -1.25
C ASN A 235 -18.80 -21.88 -2.17
N ILE A 236 -18.17 -20.69 -2.12
CA ILE A 236 -16.95 -20.44 -2.89
C ILE A 236 -15.86 -21.44 -2.51
N THR A 237 -15.02 -21.83 -3.46
CA THR A 237 -13.82 -22.61 -3.13
C THR A 237 -12.91 -21.74 -2.24
N PRO A 238 -12.51 -22.22 -1.06
CA PRO A 238 -11.62 -21.44 -0.21
C PRO A 238 -10.29 -21.20 -0.90
N HIS A 239 -9.67 -20.05 -0.66
CA HIS A 239 -8.32 -19.76 -1.19
C HIS A 239 -7.27 -19.66 -0.08
N CYS A 240 -7.68 -19.90 1.17
CA CYS A 240 -6.88 -19.73 2.37
C CYS A 240 -7.28 -20.78 3.43
N SER A 241 -6.84 -20.61 4.68
CA SER A 241 -6.97 -21.58 5.79
C SER A 241 -8.37 -21.74 6.39
N TYR A 242 -9.42 -21.47 5.63
CA TYR A 242 -10.80 -21.61 6.09
C TYR A 242 -11.54 -22.63 5.23
N VAL A 243 -12.68 -23.10 5.75
CA VAL A 243 -13.59 -24.01 5.05
C VAL A 243 -14.87 -23.25 4.72
N SER A 244 -15.32 -23.34 3.48
CA SER A 244 -16.58 -22.75 3.04
C SER A 244 -17.78 -23.60 3.47
N LYS A 245 -19.00 -23.04 3.43
CA LYS A 245 -20.20 -23.84 3.72
C LYS A 245 -20.50 -24.78 2.55
N THR A 246 -20.84 -26.03 2.86
CA THR A 246 -21.30 -27.02 1.88
C THR A 246 -22.79 -27.30 2.14
N GLY A 247 -23.67 -26.65 1.37
CA GLY A 247 -25.12 -26.86 1.46
C GLY A 247 -25.82 -26.60 0.13
N ASP A 248 -27.01 -27.19 -0.06
CA ASP A 248 -27.73 -27.20 -1.33
C ASP A 248 -28.29 -25.82 -1.74
N THR A 249 -28.45 -24.91 -0.78
CA THR A 249 -28.95 -23.54 -1.00
C THR A 249 -27.95 -22.52 -0.45
N PRO A 250 -26.86 -22.22 -1.19
CA PRO A 250 -25.89 -21.24 -0.74
C PRO A 250 -26.51 -19.85 -0.77
N ASN A 251 -26.16 -19.02 0.22
CA ASN A 251 -26.49 -17.61 0.16
C ASN A 251 -25.58 -16.96 -0.89
N ASN A 252 -26.18 -16.34 -1.91
CA ASN A 252 -25.46 -15.64 -2.97
C ASN A 252 -25.58 -14.14 -2.75
N MET A 253 -24.48 -13.44 -2.94
CA MET A 253 -24.49 -11.98 -2.90
C MET A 253 -25.42 -11.43 -3.98
N ASN A 254 -26.40 -10.63 -3.60
CA ASN A 254 -27.35 -10.04 -4.55
C ASN A 254 -26.77 -8.79 -5.25
N ASP A 255 -27.44 -8.33 -6.31
CA ASP A 255 -26.98 -7.19 -7.13
C ASP A 255 -26.94 -5.87 -6.36
N ASP A 256 -27.84 -5.67 -5.39
CA ASP A 256 -27.88 -4.47 -4.55
C ASP A 256 -26.64 -4.39 -3.66
N ILE A 257 -26.26 -5.49 -3.02
CA ILE A 257 -25.04 -5.58 -2.19
C ILE A 257 -23.80 -5.39 -3.06
N ILE A 258 -23.74 -5.99 -4.25
CA ILE A 258 -22.63 -5.79 -5.18
C ILE A 258 -22.51 -4.32 -5.57
N HIS A 259 -23.62 -3.70 -5.97
CA HIS A 259 -23.61 -2.30 -6.40
C HIS A 259 -23.17 -1.37 -5.28
N LYS A 260 -23.73 -1.54 -4.07
CA LYS A 260 -23.34 -0.79 -2.88
C LYS A 260 -21.89 -1.04 -2.49
N GLY A 261 -21.41 -2.28 -2.58
CA GLY A 261 -20.03 -2.65 -2.30
C GLY A 261 -19.04 -2.05 -3.29
N LEU A 262 -19.36 -2.03 -4.59
CA LEU A 262 -18.53 -1.38 -5.61
C LEU A 262 -18.49 0.14 -5.41
N LEU A 263 -19.63 0.75 -5.06
CA LEU A 263 -19.68 2.17 -4.70
C LEU A 263 -18.86 2.46 -3.43
N PHE A 264 -18.96 1.61 -2.42
CA PHE A 264 -18.16 1.69 -1.20
C PHE A 264 -16.67 1.58 -1.52
N ALA A 265 -16.26 0.59 -2.33
CA ALA A 265 -14.88 0.40 -2.74
C ALA A 265 -14.34 1.64 -3.47
N LYS A 266 -15.13 2.19 -4.41
CA LYS A 266 -14.78 3.42 -5.13
C LYS A 266 -14.62 4.62 -4.20
N ASN A 267 -15.56 4.82 -3.27
CA ASN A 267 -15.54 5.94 -2.33
C ASN A 267 -14.41 5.85 -1.31
N ASN A 268 -13.91 4.65 -1.02
CA ASN A 268 -12.83 4.40 -0.06
C ASN A 268 -11.50 4.02 -0.73
N ASN A 269 -11.37 4.20 -2.06
CA ASN A 269 -10.16 3.85 -2.82
C ASN A 269 -9.68 2.39 -2.62
N LEU A 270 -10.61 1.44 -2.55
CA LEU A 270 -10.33 0.00 -2.46
C LEU A 270 -10.46 -0.64 -3.85
N ASN A 271 -9.52 -1.52 -4.19
CA ASN A 271 -9.57 -2.32 -5.42
C ASN A 271 -10.45 -3.57 -5.21
N PRO A 272 -11.50 -3.77 -6.01
CA PRO A 272 -12.32 -4.97 -5.91
C PRO A 272 -11.53 -6.24 -6.24
N VAL A 273 -11.73 -7.29 -5.44
CA VAL A 273 -11.27 -8.65 -5.69
C VAL A 273 -12.47 -9.58 -5.59
N VAL A 274 -12.72 -10.38 -6.62
CA VAL A 274 -13.88 -11.27 -6.66
C VAL A 274 -13.47 -12.65 -6.16
N LEU A 275 -14.13 -13.15 -5.12
CA LEU A 275 -13.97 -14.52 -4.64
C LEU A 275 -15.15 -15.35 -5.13
N GLY A 276 -14.90 -16.27 -6.07
CA GLY A 276 -15.92 -17.09 -6.71
C GLY A 276 -16.19 -16.73 -8.17
N ASP A 277 -17.04 -17.54 -8.81
CA ASP A 277 -17.25 -17.49 -10.25
C ASP A 277 -18.40 -16.54 -10.64
N ARG A 278 -18.11 -15.24 -10.68
CA ARG A 278 -19.06 -14.23 -11.14
C ARG A 278 -18.38 -13.01 -11.74
N ASN A 279 -18.70 -12.70 -12.99
CA ASN A 279 -18.24 -11.47 -13.64
C ASN A 279 -18.99 -10.26 -13.07
N LEU A 280 -18.25 -9.28 -12.52
CA LEU A 280 -18.79 -8.02 -12.04
C LEU A 280 -18.68 -6.95 -13.14
N GLN A 281 -19.82 -6.57 -13.72
CA GLN A 281 -20.01 -5.36 -14.55
C GLN A 281 -19.03 -5.15 -15.73
N ASN A 282 -18.41 -6.19 -16.28
CA ASN A 282 -17.41 -6.10 -17.36
C ASN A 282 -16.14 -5.30 -17.01
N GLU A 283 -15.83 -5.16 -15.72
CA GLU A 283 -14.55 -4.60 -15.29
C GLU A 283 -13.51 -5.69 -15.05
N SER A 284 -12.25 -5.36 -15.35
CA SER A 284 -11.10 -6.27 -15.27
C SER A 284 -10.58 -6.41 -13.84
N PHE A 285 -11.42 -6.89 -12.92
CA PHE A 285 -11.03 -7.10 -11.53
C PHE A 285 -10.17 -8.35 -11.35
N LEU A 286 -9.41 -8.40 -10.25
CA LEU A 286 -8.72 -9.61 -9.83
C LEU A 286 -9.77 -10.64 -9.40
N ASN A 287 -9.70 -11.85 -9.97
CA ASN A 287 -10.64 -12.92 -9.68
C ASN A 287 -9.89 -14.08 -9.01
N ILE A 288 -10.40 -14.60 -7.90
CA ILE A 288 -9.90 -15.81 -7.25
C ILE A 288 -10.98 -16.89 -7.41
N ILE A 289 -10.71 -17.86 -8.27
CA ILE A 289 -11.72 -18.79 -8.81
C ILE A 289 -11.28 -20.24 -8.70
N SER A 290 -12.25 -21.15 -8.64
CA SER A 290 -12.00 -22.59 -8.70
C SER A 290 -11.38 -22.99 -10.03
N ASN A 291 -10.53 -24.02 -10.04
CA ASN A 291 -10.05 -24.66 -11.27
C ASN A 291 -11.15 -25.27 -12.16
N LYS A 292 -12.38 -25.39 -11.67
CA LYS A 292 -13.56 -25.79 -12.45
C LYS A 292 -14.24 -24.61 -13.16
N SER A 293 -13.84 -23.38 -12.87
CA SER A 293 -14.42 -22.19 -13.49
C SER A 293 -14.16 -22.15 -14.98
N LYS A 294 -15.15 -21.66 -15.73
CA LYS A 294 -15.02 -21.38 -17.18
C LYS A 294 -14.65 -19.93 -17.47
N ASN A 295 -14.66 -19.08 -16.45
CA ASN A 295 -14.47 -17.63 -16.58
C ASN A 295 -13.06 -17.24 -16.14
N THR A 296 -12.05 -17.85 -16.75
CA THR A 296 -10.65 -17.55 -16.49
C THR A 296 -10.14 -16.51 -17.47
N ASP A 297 -9.46 -15.49 -16.96
CA ASP A 297 -8.79 -14.43 -17.72
C ASP A 297 -7.37 -14.17 -17.19
N GLU A 298 -6.69 -13.17 -17.75
CA GLU A 298 -5.33 -12.79 -17.34
C GLU A 298 -5.24 -12.27 -15.89
N ASN A 299 -6.36 -11.88 -15.27
CA ASN A 299 -6.44 -11.39 -13.90
C ASN A 299 -6.99 -12.47 -12.94
N SER A 300 -6.98 -13.72 -13.37
CA SER A 300 -7.49 -14.84 -12.59
C SER A 300 -6.37 -15.55 -11.82
N ILE A 301 -6.61 -15.76 -10.53
CA ILE A 301 -5.86 -16.67 -9.68
C ILE A 301 -6.69 -17.95 -9.51
N VAL A 302 -6.13 -19.08 -9.92
CA VAL A 302 -6.84 -20.36 -9.93
C VAL A 302 -6.56 -21.16 -8.66
N ILE A 303 -7.62 -21.64 -8.01
CA ILE A 303 -7.53 -22.49 -6.83
C ILE A 303 -7.59 -23.96 -7.24
N CYS A 304 -6.54 -24.69 -6.89
CA CYS A 304 -6.43 -26.14 -6.99
C CYS A 304 -6.70 -26.77 -5.62
N ASP A 305 -7.94 -27.17 -5.39
CA ASP A 305 -8.41 -27.72 -4.11
C ASP A 305 -8.05 -29.21 -3.97
N HIS A 306 -6.93 -29.52 -3.32
CA HIS A 306 -6.41 -30.88 -3.10
C HIS A 306 -6.16 -31.68 -4.39
N ASN A 307 -5.82 -31.00 -5.48
CA ASN A 307 -5.51 -31.61 -6.78
C ASN A 307 -4.55 -30.70 -7.58
N SER A 308 -4.13 -31.14 -8.76
CA SER A 308 -3.25 -30.40 -9.67
C SER A 308 -3.92 -30.02 -11.00
N ASN A 309 -5.25 -30.04 -11.07
CA ASN A 309 -5.97 -29.71 -12.30
C ASN A 309 -6.02 -28.19 -12.50
N LEU A 310 -5.71 -27.76 -13.72
CA LEU A 310 -5.84 -26.38 -14.17
C LEU A 310 -6.77 -26.28 -15.39
N PRO A 311 -7.40 -25.12 -15.61
CA PRO A 311 -8.06 -24.82 -16.88
C PRO A 311 -7.08 -24.97 -18.06
N SER A 312 -7.58 -25.37 -19.22
CA SER A 312 -6.75 -25.57 -20.41
C SER A 312 -6.04 -24.28 -20.82
N ASN A 313 -4.72 -24.37 -21.09
CA ASN A 313 -3.86 -23.23 -21.43
C ASN A 313 -3.83 -22.11 -20.37
N PHE A 314 -4.09 -22.43 -19.09
CA PHE A 314 -3.95 -21.47 -18.02
C PHE A 314 -2.46 -21.12 -17.81
N GLU A 315 -2.14 -19.85 -17.99
CA GLU A 315 -0.87 -19.25 -17.62
C GLU A 315 -1.16 -18.21 -16.53
N GLY A 316 -0.54 -18.35 -15.36
CA GLY A 316 -0.80 -17.43 -14.25
C GLY A 316 -0.36 -17.97 -12.90
N ILE A 317 -0.98 -17.42 -11.86
CA ILE A 317 -0.75 -17.81 -10.46
C ILE A 317 -1.80 -18.83 -10.06
N CYS A 318 -1.37 -19.94 -9.46
CA CYS A 318 -2.30 -20.87 -8.82
C CYS A 318 -2.12 -20.91 -7.30
N ILE A 319 -3.22 -21.16 -6.60
CA ILE A 319 -3.23 -21.50 -5.17
C ILE A 319 -3.43 -23.00 -5.06
N LEU A 320 -2.52 -23.71 -4.40
CA LEU A 320 -2.65 -25.14 -4.10
C LEU A 320 -3.08 -25.30 -2.64
N LEU A 321 -4.28 -25.84 -2.42
CA LEU A 321 -4.76 -26.11 -1.06
C LEU A 321 -4.37 -27.51 -0.61
N ILE A 322 -3.77 -27.58 0.57
CA ILE A 322 -3.35 -28.82 1.21
C ILE A 322 -4.06 -28.97 2.56
N THR A 323 -4.40 -30.21 2.89
CA THR A 323 -4.82 -30.63 4.22
C THR A 323 -3.92 -31.75 4.72
N ARG A 324 -4.04 -32.11 6.00
CA ARG A 324 -3.27 -33.22 6.58
C ARG A 324 -3.36 -34.53 5.78
N ASN A 325 -4.50 -34.74 5.10
CA ASN A 325 -4.78 -35.94 4.31
C ASN A 325 -4.02 -36.01 2.98
N ASN A 326 -3.35 -34.94 2.55
CA ASN A 326 -2.66 -34.90 1.26
C ASN A 326 -1.25 -34.31 1.33
N ILE A 327 -0.65 -34.25 2.53
CA ILE A 327 0.76 -33.89 2.72
C ILE A 327 1.67 -34.77 1.86
N GLU A 328 1.42 -36.08 1.78
CA GLU A 328 2.21 -37.00 0.96
C GLU A 328 2.24 -36.64 -0.53
N ASN A 329 1.20 -35.96 -1.02
CA ASN A 329 1.01 -35.63 -2.43
C ASN A 329 1.58 -34.26 -2.83
N ILE A 330 2.17 -33.50 -1.90
CA ILE A 330 2.68 -32.14 -2.16
C ILE A 330 3.61 -32.11 -3.38
N LEU A 331 4.62 -32.99 -3.43
CA LEU A 331 5.56 -33.04 -4.54
C LEU A 331 4.87 -33.39 -5.87
N ASN A 332 3.93 -34.33 -5.86
CA ASN A 332 3.18 -34.73 -7.05
C ASN A 332 2.35 -33.55 -7.58
N PHE A 333 1.61 -32.88 -6.71
CA PHE A 333 0.81 -31.72 -7.12
C PHE A 333 1.67 -30.57 -7.64
N VAL A 334 2.75 -30.24 -6.94
CA VAL A 334 3.64 -29.15 -7.35
C VAL A 334 4.33 -29.45 -8.68
N SER A 335 4.83 -30.68 -8.85
CA SER A 335 5.50 -31.08 -10.10
C SER A 335 4.55 -31.14 -11.29
N ASP A 336 3.29 -31.53 -11.08
CA ASP A 336 2.25 -31.50 -12.11
C ASP A 336 1.87 -30.06 -12.49
N LEU A 337 1.63 -29.20 -11.50
CA LEU A 337 1.29 -27.79 -11.73
C LEU A 337 2.41 -27.04 -12.45
N TYR A 338 3.68 -27.31 -12.11
CA TYR A 338 4.85 -26.69 -12.74
C TYR A 338 4.95 -26.92 -14.25
N LYS A 339 4.25 -27.94 -14.79
CA LYS A 339 4.16 -28.15 -16.25
C LYS A 339 3.44 -27.01 -16.97
N SER A 340 2.61 -26.24 -16.26
CA SER A 340 1.77 -25.18 -16.84
C SER A 340 2.01 -23.81 -16.21
N VAL A 341 2.38 -23.75 -14.93
CA VAL A 341 2.55 -22.47 -14.20
C VAL A 341 3.90 -22.40 -13.49
N ASN A 342 4.47 -21.20 -13.44
CA ASN A 342 5.74 -20.99 -12.74
C ASN A 342 5.57 -20.40 -11.34
N ARG A 343 4.34 -20.03 -10.94
CA ARG A 343 4.04 -19.45 -9.63
C ARG A 343 2.94 -20.23 -8.90
N ILE A 344 3.32 -20.87 -7.79
CA ILE A 344 2.43 -21.66 -6.93
C ILE A 344 2.39 -21.05 -5.53
N ASN A 345 1.19 -20.76 -5.04
CA ASN A 345 0.93 -20.39 -3.65
C ASN A 345 0.34 -21.61 -2.91
N LEU A 346 1.17 -22.39 -2.24
CA LEU A 346 0.73 -23.48 -1.37
C LEU A 346 0.14 -22.90 -0.08
N THR A 347 -1.06 -23.35 0.29
CA THR A 347 -1.74 -22.97 1.53
C THR A 347 -2.29 -24.19 2.26
N ILE A 348 -2.06 -24.24 3.58
CA ILE A 348 -2.55 -25.30 4.47
C ILE A 348 -3.90 -24.88 5.06
N GLN A 349 -4.92 -25.73 4.94
CA GLN A 349 -6.28 -25.41 5.36
C GLN A 349 -6.62 -25.77 6.81
N ASP A 350 -6.06 -26.85 7.32
CA ASP A 350 -6.49 -27.50 8.56
C ASP A 350 -5.36 -27.58 9.58
N ILE A 351 -4.49 -26.57 9.62
CA ILE A 351 -3.31 -26.53 10.49
C ILE A 351 -3.66 -26.70 11.98
N ASP A 352 -4.87 -26.32 12.41
CA ASP A 352 -5.39 -26.55 13.76
C ASP A 352 -5.64 -28.02 14.09
N GLN A 353 -5.66 -28.90 13.08
CA GLN A 353 -5.88 -30.34 13.22
C GLN A 353 -4.60 -31.16 13.06
N TRP A 354 -3.44 -30.52 12.83
CA TRP A 354 -2.17 -31.22 12.62
C TRP A 354 -1.60 -31.76 13.93
N THR A 355 -0.98 -32.93 13.85
CA THR A 355 -0.27 -33.64 14.92
C THR A 355 1.23 -33.64 14.65
N ASP A 356 2.03 -34.07 15.63
CA ASP A 356 3.49 -34.20 15.45
C ASP A 356 3.86 -35.09 14.25
N SER A 357 3.09 -36.16 13.98
CA SER A 357 3.29 -37.01 12.81
C SER A 357 3.07 -36.26 11.49
N ASP A 358 2.06 -35.39 11.41
CA ASP A 358 1.80 -34.57 10.23
C ASP A 358 2.93 -33.55 10.02
N ILE A 359 3.44 -32.95 11.11
CA ILE A 359 4.58 -32.01 11.08
C ILE A 359 5.85 -32.72 10.58
N HIS A 360 6.13 -33.92 11.07
CA HIS A 360 7.27 -34.72 10.63
C HIS A 360 7.15 -35.06 9.14
N LEU A 361 5.98 -35.51 8.70
CA LEU A 361 5.72 -35.82 7.29
C LEU A 361 5.85 -34.57 6.40
N TYR A 362 5.34 -33.42 6.84
CA TYR A 362 5.50 -32.16 6.11
C TYR A 362 6.96 -31.77 5.97
N LYS A 363 7.75 -31.90 7.03
CA LYS A 363 9.20 -31.66 6.99
C LYS A 363 9.90 -32.55 5.97
N GLU A 364 9.59 -33.85 5.93
CA GLU A 364 10.13 -34.76 4.91
C GLU A 364 9.76 -34.32 3.50
N LYS A 365 8.50 -33.93 3.28
CA LYS A 365 8.04 -33.46 1.97
C LYS A 365 8.63 -32.11 1.55
N LEU A 366 8.97 -31.23 2.50
CA LEU A 366 9.73 -30.02 2.23
C LEU A 366 11.14 -30.35 1.71
N GLU A 367 11.81 -31.37 2.24
CA GLU A 367 13.14 -31.77 1.77
C GLU A 367 13.10 -32.30 0.34
N GLU A 368 12.11 -33.15 0.01
CA GLU A 368 11.88 -33.60 -1.37
C GLU A 368 11.59 -32.41 -2.31
N LEU A 369 10.79 -31.46 -1.84
CA LEU A 369 10.43 -30.28 -2.60
C LEU A 369 11.62 -29.34 -2.84
N VAL A 370 12.53 -29.21 -1.88
CA VAL A 370 13.79 -28.46 -2.05
C VAL A 370 14.61 -29.01 -3.21
N GLU A 371 14.75 -30.34 -3.29
CA GLU A 371 15.48 -30.97 -4.42
C GLU A 371 14.79 -30.66 -5.76
N PHE A 372 13.46 -30.77 -5.81
CA PHE A 372 12.71 -30.49 -7.02
C PHE A 372 12.82 -29.02 -7.44
N VAL A 373 12.60 -28.07 -6.53
CA VAL A 373 12.71 -26.63 -6.82
C VAL A 373 14.11 -26.29 -7.30
N ALA A 374 15.17 -26.81 -6.65
CA ALA A 374 16.55 -26.58 -7.09
C ALA A 374 16.81 -27.04 -8.54
N LEU A 375 16.18 -28.13 -8.99
CA LEU A 375 16.28 -28.59 -10.38
C LEU A 375 15.62 -27.60 -11.37
N THR A 376 14.54 -26.94 -10.98
CA THR A 376 13.83 -25.99 -11.84
C THR A 376 14.64 -24.74 -12.17
N TYR A 377 15.62 -24.36 -11.34
CA TYR A 377 16.52 -23.22 -11.56
C TYR A 377 17.53 -23.41 -12.70
N LYS A 378 17.52 -24.57 -13.35
CA LYS A 378 18.22 -24.80 -14.62
C LYS A 378 17.43 -24.29 -15.84
N ASN A 379 16.14 -24.00 -15.66
CA ASN A 379 15.26 -23.54 -16.73
C ASN A 379 15.22 -22.00 -16.79
N VAL A 380 14.75 -21.45 -17.91
CA VAL A 380 14.58 -19.99 -18.10
C VAL A 380 13.60 -19.40 -17.08
N ASN A 381 12.53 -20.14 -16.77
CA ASN A 381 11.52 -19.75 -15.79
C ASN A 381 11.49 -20.78 -14.66
N PRO A 382 12.25 -20.58 -13.56
CA PRO A 382 12.21 -21.48 -12.41
C PRO A 382 10.85 -21.45 -11.71
N LEU A 383 10.55 -22.51 -10.98
CA LEU A 383 9.39 -22.56 -10.10
C LEU A 383 9.58 -21.57 -8.94
N GLN A 384 8.61 -20.68 -8.78
CA GLN A 384 8.42 -19.87 -7.59
C GLN A 384 7.31 -20.47 -6.74
N ILE A 385 7.64 -20.88 -5.52
CA ILE A 385 6.68 -21.39 -4.54
C ILE A 385 6.81 -20.63 -3.22
N ASN A 386 5.69 -20.12 -2.72
CA ASN A 386 5.65 -19.19 -1.58
C ASN A 386 6.37 -19.68 -0.32
N ILE A 387 6.27 -20.98 -0.04
CA ILE A 387 6.83 -21.62 1.16
C ILE A 387 8.35 -21.86 1.10
N LEU A 388 9.00 -21.66 -0.06
CA LEU A 388 10.45 -21.88 -0.21
C LEU A 388 11.18 -20.70 -0.85
N THR A 389 10.61 -20.09 -1.89
CA THR A 389 11.33 -19.12 -2.72
C THR A 389 11.09 -17.68 -2.31
N ASP A 390 9.91 -17.34 -1.78
CA ASP A 390 9.57 -15.93 -1.50
C ASP A 390 10.54 -15.29 -0.51
N ILE A 391 10.89 -16.02 0.56
CA ILE A 391 11.80 -15.50 1.59
C ILE A 391 13.17 -15.11 1.05
N LEU A 392 13.63 -15.70 -0.06
CA LEU A 392 14.92 -15.40 -0.66
C LEU A 392 14.97 -13.98 -1.26
N ASP A 393 13.81 -13.43 -1.62
CA ASP A 393 13.67 -12.12 -2.25
C ASP A 393 13.02 -11.06 -1.33
N LEU A 394 12.78 -11.39 -0.06
CA LEU A 394 12.16 -10.52 0.93
C LEU A 394 13.19 -9.96 1.92
N ASP A 395 13.21 -8.63 2.12
CA ASP A 395 13.99 -7.94 3.15
C ASP A 395 13.17 -7.56 4.39
N LEU A 396 11.85 -7.76 4.33
CA LEU A 396 10.88 -7.47 5.37
C LEU A 396 9.70 -8.45 5.30
N MET A 397 8.89 -8.48 6.37
CA MET A 397 7.77 -9.42 6.51
C MET A 397 6.71 -9.25 5.41
N CYS A 398 6.37 -10.34 4.73
CA CYS A 398 5.30 -10.44 3.72
C CYS A 398 4.11 -11.24 4.27
N ASN A 399 3.60 -10.79 5.42
CA ASN A 399 2.46 -11.41 6.08
C ASN A 399 1.13 -11.11 5.37
N CYS A 400 0.07 -11.76 5.82
CA CYS A 400 -1.29 -11.40 5.47
C CYS A 400 -1.65 -10.06 6.13
N ASP A 401 -2.11 -9.09 5.34
CA ASP A 401 -2.58 -7.77 5.81
C ASP A 401 -4.10 -7.68 5.98
N ALA A 402 -4.73 -8.80 6.37
CA ALA A 402 -6.16 -8.87 6.63
C ALA A 402 -6.55 -7.88 7.73
N GLY A 403 -7.57 -7.07 7.48
CA GLY A 403 -7.96 -5.99 8.38
C GLY A 403 -7.21 -4.66 8.14
N ARG A 404 -6.16 -4.64 7.33
CA ARG A 404 -5.37 -3.44 7.01
C ARG A 404 -5.50 -3.05 5.54
N SER A 405 -4.83 -3.79 4.66
CA SER A 405 -4.88 -3.53 3.22
C SER A 405 -5.97 -4.33 2.54
N HIS A 406 -6.61 -5.31 3.19
CA HIS A 406 -7.76 -5.98 2.63
C HIS A 406 -8.83 -6.31 3.65
N ILE A 407 -10.09 -6.13 3.23
CA ILE A 407 -11.30 -6.40 3.99
C ILE A 407 -12.22 -7.23 3.11
N SER A 408 -13.08 -8.06 3.70
CA SER A 408 -14.05 -8.86 2.95
C SER A 408 -15.46 -8.35 3.14
N LEU A 409 -16.22 -8.24 2.04
CA LEU A 409 -17.67 -8.04 2.04
C LEU A 409 -18.34 -9.38 1.76
N ALA A 410 -19.21 -9.82 2.67
CA ALA A 410 -19.89 -11.11 2.56
C ALA A 410 -21.31 -11.01 1.97
N PRO A 411 -21.94 -12.14 1.56
CA PRO A 411 -23.30 -12.15 1.01
C PRO A 411 -24.39 -11.57 1.92
N ASN A 412 -24.13 -11.43 3.22
CA ASN A 412 -25.05 -10.82 4.18
C ASN A 412 -24.92 -9.28 4.27
N GLY A 413 -24.10 -8.65 3.42
CA GLY A 413 -23.92 -7.20 3.37
C GLY A 413 -23.01 -6.64 4.46
N LYS A 414 -22.30 -7.51 5.21
CA LYS A 414 -21.40 -7.12 6.31
C LYS A 414 -19.94 -7.26 5.94
N PHE A 415 -19.09 -6.48 6.62
CA PHE A 415 -17.64 -6.50 6.47
C PHE A 415 -16.97 -7.42 7.48
N TYR A 416 -15.86 -8.04 7.09
CA TYR A 416 -15.05 -8.95 7.90
C TYR A 416 -13.56 -8.70 7.68
N ILE A 417 -12.74 -8.95 8.70
CA ILE A 417 -11.27 -8.83 8.62
C ILE A 417 -10.72 -9.63 7.43
N CYS A 418 -11.23 -10.85 7.23
CA CYS A 418 -10.99 -11.66 6.04
C CYS A 418 -12.13 -12.70 5.90
N PRO A 419 -12.15 -13.51 4.81
CA PRO A 419 -13.23 -14.47 4.61
C PRO A 419 -13.28 -15.56 5.69
N ALA A 420 -12.14 -15.89 6.30
CA ALA A 420 -12.10 -16.89 7.36
C ALA A 420 -12.98 -16.50 8.57
N PHE A 421 -13.01 -15.21 8.95
CA PHE A 421 -13.89 -14.75 10.03
C PHE A 421 -15.37 -14.90 9.67
N TYR A 422 -15.74 -14.65 8.41
CA TYR A 422 -17.12 -14.84 7.94
C TYR A 422 -17.55 -16.31 8.00
N PHE A 423 -16.70 -17.21 7.48
CA PHE A 423 -17.02 -18.63 7.41
C PHE A 423 -16.99 -19.32 8.77
N ASP A 424 -16.13 -18.87 9.69
CA ASP A 424 -16.05 -19.38 11.06
C ASP A 424 -17.26 -18.94 11.89
N ASN A 425 -17.54 -17.63 11.90
CA ASN A 425 -18.68 -17.08 12.63
C ASN A 425 -19.19 -15.78 11.96
N PRO A 426 -20.32 -15.83 11.24
CA PRO A 426 -20.92 -14.65 10.61
C PRO A 426 -21.24 -13.49 11.57
N ASP A 427 -21.32 -13.71 12.87
CA ASP A 427 -21.55 -12.64 13.84
C ASP A 427 -20.28 -11.81 14.13
N ASN A 428 -19.07 -12.33 13.82
CA ASN A 428 -17.78 -11.64 13.98
C ASN A 428 -17.50 -10.61 12.86
N ASN A 429 -18.50 -9.80 12.54
CA ASN A 429 -18.39 -8.73 11.56
C ASN A 429 -17.74 -7.47 12.17
N ILE A 430 -17.17 -6.63 11.31
CA ILE A 430 -16.53 -5.35 11.63
C ILE A 430 -17.30 -4.18 11.02
N GLY A 431 -18.62 -4.31 10.90
CA GLY A 431 -19.51 -3.32 10.31
C GLY A 431 -20.25 -3.79 9.06
N ASP A 432 -20.87 -2.85 8.36
CA ASP A 432 -21.77 -3.10 7.22
C ASP A 432 -21.77 -1.93 6.23
N LEU A 433 -22.45 -2.10 5.09
CA LEU A 433 -22.50 -1.10 4.03
C LEU A 433 -23.17 0.23 4.43
N ASP A 434 -23.99 0.24 5.48
CA ASP A 434 -24.72 1.44 5.92
C ASP A 434 -23.90 2.22 6.97
N ASN A 435 -23.21 1.53 7.87
CA ASN A 435 -22.46 2.10 9.00
C ASN A 435 -20.96 2.20 8.74
N GLY A 436 -20.44 1.56 7.68
CA GLY A 436 -19.02 1.52 7.36
C GLY A 436 -18.26 0.41 8.11
N ILE A 437 -16.93 0.55 8.17
CA ILE A 437 -16.03 -0.40 8.80
C ILE A 437 -15.56 0.16 10.15
N ASP A 438 -15.63 -0.65 11.21
CA ASP A 438 -15.09 -0.37 12.53
C ASP A 438 -14.34 -1.59 13.06
N ILE A 439 -13.01 -1.47 13.17
CA ILE A 439 -12.14 -2.53 13.68
C ILE A 439 -11.67 -2.13 15.09
N TYR A 440 -12.25 -2.80 16.08
CA TYR A 440 -11.86 -2.60 17.47
C TYR A 440 -10.38 -2.99 17.69
N ASN A 441 -9.61 -2.10 18.34
CA ASN A 441 -8.17 -2.25 18.58
C ASN A 441 -7.34 -2.54 17.32
N GLU A 442 -7.64 -1.83 16.23
CA GLU A 442 -7.00 -2.00 14.92
C GLU A 442 -5.45 -2.06 14.97
N TYR A 443 -4.82 -1.29 15.86
CA TYR A 443 -3.36 -1.27 16.07
C TYR A 443 -2.75 -2.66 16.37
N LEU A 444 -3.51 -3.61 16.91
CA LEU A 444 -3.05 -4.98 17.16
C LEU A 444 -2.79 -5.78 15.87
N LEU A 445 -3.29 -5.32 14.73
CA LEU A 445 -3.00 -5.92 13.43
C LEU A 445 -1.55 -5.64 12.99
N ASP A 446 -0.92 -4.57 13.49
CA ASP A 446 0.43 -4.18 13.08
C ASP A 446 1.50 -5.12 13.59
N LEU A 447 2.54 -5.32 12.77
CA LEU A 447 3.68 -6.18 13.11
C LEU A 447 4.40 -5.68 14.37
N GLU A 448 4.53 -4.36 14.55
CA GLU A 448 5.16 -3.75 15.73
C GLU A 448 4.44 -4.11 17.04
N ASN A 449 3.12 -4.34 16.97
CA ASN A 449 2.27 -4.73 18.09
C ASN A 449 2.12 -6.25 18.21
N ALA A 450 2.96 -7.04 17.52
CA ALA A 450 3.01 -8.50 17.58
C ALA A 450 4.32 -8.96 18.25
N PRO A 451 4.37 -9.13 19.59
CA PRO A 451 5.62 -9.32 20.33
C PRO A 451 6.49 -10.49 19.89
N ILE A 452 5.86 -11.58 19.43
CA ILE A 452 6.55 -12.78 18.92
C ILE A 452 7.07 -12.53 17.48
N CYS A 453 6.29 -11.86 16.65
CA CYS A 453 6.56 -11.72 15.22
C CYS A 453 7.51 -10.56 14.89
N SER A 454 7.50 -9.49 15.68
CA SER A 454 8.27 -8.27 15.40
C SER A 454 9.79 -8.47 15.39
N GLY A 455 10.29 -9.52 16.06
CA GLY A 455 11.70 -9.93 16.06
C GLY A 455 12.00 -11.20 15.24
N CYS A 456 11.05 -11.65 14.41
CA CYS A 456 11.16 -12.88 13.62
C CYS A 456 11.65 -12.56 12.20
N ASP A 457 12.52 -13.42 11.66
CA ASP A 457 13.11 -13.30 10.33
C ASP A 457 12.49 -14.27 9.29
N SER A 458 11.45 -15.01 9.68
CA SER A 458 10.66 -15.85 8.76
C SER A 458 9.75 -14.98 7.89
N TYR A 459 10.33 -14.17 6.99
CA TYR A 459 9.62 -13.12 6.26
C TYR A 459 8.51 -13.60 5.31
N HIS A 460 8.50 -14.86 4.88
CA HIS A 460 7.39 -15.43 4.09
C HIS A 460 6.17 -15.82 4.93
N CYS A 461 6.31 -15.87 6.27
CA CYS A 461 5.26 -16.28 7.19
C CYS A 461 4.03 -15.39 7.03
N LYS A 462 2.85 -16.02 6.87
CA LYS A 462 1.60 -15.29 6.67
C LYS A 462 1.01 -14.70 7.94
N ARG A 463 1.47 -15.09 9.13
CA ARG A 463 0.96 -14.62 10.44
C ARG A 463 -0.57 -14.50 10.41
N CYS A 464 -1.27 -15.61 10.22
CA CYS A 464 -2.70 -15.58 9.97
C CYS A 464 -3.46 -15.09 11.21
N VAL A 465 -3.97 -13.85 11.16
CA VAL A 465 -4.69 -13.22 12.28
C VAL A 465 -5.96 -13.99 12.67
N TYR A 466 -6.59 -14.68 11.73
CA TYR A 466 -7.70 -15.61 12.02
C TYR A 466 -7.22 -16.81 12.85
N MET A 467 -6.13 -17.46 12.45
CA MET A 467 -5.60 -18.61 13.20
C MET A 467 -5.03 -18.19 14.56
N ASN A 468 -4.47 -17.00 14.68
CA ASN A 468 -4.10 -16.40 15.95
C ASN A 468 -5.35 -16.34 16.85
N LYS A 469 -6.41 -15.68 16.37
CA LYS A 469 -7.65 -15.54 17.15
C LYS A 469 -8.26 -16.90 17.52
N LYS A 470 -8.31 -17.84 16.58
CA LYS A 470 -8.89 -19.18 16.78
C LYS A 470 -8.14 -20.01 17.81
N LEU A 471 -6.80 -19.96 17.81
CA LEU A 471 -5.97 -20.87 18.61
C LEU A 471 -5.40 -20.23 19.89
N THR A 472 -5.31 -18.91 19.97
CA THR A 472 -4.74 -18.20 21.13
C THR A 472 -5.71 -17.22 21.78
N ASN A 473 -6.91 -17.01 21.19
CA ASN A 473 -7.86 -15.94 21.53
C ASN A 473 -7.36 -14.52 21.28
N GLU A 474 -6.16 -14.34 20.72
CA GLU A 474 -5.55 -13.05 20.43
C GLU A 474 -5.29 -12.86 18.94
N ILE A 475 -5.52 -11.67 18.38
CA ILE A 475 -5.29 -11.40 16.95
C ILE A 475 -3.80 -11.27 16.62
N ASN A 476 -3.00 -10.76 17.56
CA ASN A 476 -1.61 -10.40 17.32
C ASN A 476 -0.59 -11.49 17.70
N THR A 477 -1.05 -12.59 18.32
CA THR A 477 -0.19 -13.63 18.88
C THR A 477 -0.37 -14.96 18.14
N PRO A 478 0.65 -15.45 17.41
CA PRO A 478 0.56 -16.70 16.68
C PRO A 478 0.51 -17.91 17.61
N SER A 479 -0.12 -18.97 17.12
CA SER A 479 -0.04 -20.29 17.74
C SER A 479 1.31 -20.95 17.45
N LYS A 480 1.75 -21.84 18.34
CA LYS A 480 2.98 -22.61 18.17
C LYS A 480 3.06 -23.31 16.81
N ILE A 481 1.96 -23.92 16.35
CA ILE A 481 1.95 -24.66 15.08
C ILE A 481 2.25 -23.75 13.87
N GLN A 482 1.72 -22.52 13.85
CA GLN A 482 2.03 -21.56 12.78
C GLN A 482 3.51 -21.19 12.78
N CYS A 483 4.09 -20.95 13.95
CA CYS A 483 5.52 -20.67 14.09
C CYS A 483 6.36 -21.86 13.61
N VAL A 484 6.05 -23.07 14.08
CA VAL A 484 6.82 -24.28 13.75
C VAL A 484 6.83 -24.52 12.25
N LEU A 485 5.68 -24.48 11.57
CA LEU A 485 5.64 -24.72 10.12
C LEU A 485 6.41 -23.65 9.34
N SER A 486 6.24 -22.37 9.68
CA SER A 486 6.95 -21.28 8.99
C SER A 486 8.47 -21.36 9.18
N HIS A 487 8.95 -21.85 10.34
CA HIS A 487 10.39 -22.05 10.55
C HIS A 487 10.92 -23.33 9.87
N LEU A 488 10.10 -24.37 9.73
CA LEU A 488 10.44 -25.53 8.89
C LEU A 488 10.61 -25.11 7.42
N GLU A 489 9.68 -24.29 6.92
CA GLU A 489 9.73 -23.67 5.59
C GLU A 489 10.97 -22.77 5.42
N ARG A 490 11.26 -21.91 6.40
CA ARG A 490 12.50 -21.09 6.44
C ARG A 490 13.75 -21.97 6.37
N ASN A 491 13.82 -23.05 7.15
CA ASN A 491 14.97 -23.94 7.18
C ASN A 491 15.13 -24.73 5.87
N ALA A 492 14.01 -25.12 5.24
CA ALA A 492 14.03 -25.71 3.91
C ALA A 492 14.49 -24.68 2.85
N SER A 493 14.10 -23.42 2.99
CA SER A 493 14.54 -22.31 2.13
C SER A 493 16.05 -22.05 2.25
N LEU A 494 16.61 -22.15 3.46
CA LEU A 494 18.07 -22.09 3.67
C LEU A 494 18.79 -23.20 2.89
N LYS A 495 18.33 -24.45 3.01
CA LYS A 495 18.88 -25.58 2.24
C LYS A 495 18.78 -25.35 0.72
N LEU A 496 17.67 -24.78 0.26
CA LEU A 496 17.50 -24.40 -1.14
C LEU A 496 18.52 -23.32 -1.56
N GLN A 497 18.69 -22.27 -0.75
CA GLN A 497 19.65 -21.20 -1.02
C GLN A 497 21.09 -21.73 -1.10
N GLU A 498 21.49 -22.62 -0.21
CA GLU A 498 22.80 -23.28 -0.25
C GLU A 498 23.00 -24.09 -1.54
N LYS A 499 21.96 -24.81 -2.00
CA LYS A 499 22.00 -25.58 -3.26
C LYS A 499 22.06 -24.71 -4.51
N LEU A 500 21.41 -23.56 -4.50
CA LEU A 500 21.36 -22.65 -5.64
C LEU A 500 22.68 -21.88 -5.87
N ASN A 501 23.68 -22.07 -5.01
CA ASN A 501 24.99 -21.43 -5.03
C ASN A 501 24.91 -19.89 -5.09
N PRO A 502 24.94 -19.20 -3.93
CA PRO A 502 24.84 -17.74 -3.84
C PRO A 502 25.88 -16.95 -4.65
N GLU A 503 26.99 -17.57 -5.06
CA GLU A 503 28.01 -16.91 -5.88
C GLU A 503 27.56 -16.66 -7.32
N ASN A 504 26.57 -17.43 -7.81
CA ASN A 504 26.02 -17.30 -9.16
C ASN A 504 24.62 -16.67 -9.19
N ILE A 505 23.84 -16.81 -8.11
CA ILE A 505 22.49 -16.25 -7.99
C ILE A 505 22.45 -15.31 -6.79
N LYS A 506 22.23 -14.02 -7.04
CA LYS A 506 22.11 -13.01 -5.98
C LYS A 506 20.69 -12.96 -5.45
N PHE A 507 20.50 -13.47 -4.25
CA PHE A 507 19.28 -13.30 -3.46
C PHE A 507 19.34 -11.98 -2.68
N LYS A 508 18.18 -11.36 -2.43
CA LYS A 508 18.11 -10.17 -1.57
C LYS A 508 18.31 -10.53 -0.10
N ASN A 509 17.75 -11.67 0.32
CA ASN A 509 17.83 -12.16 1.68
C ASN A 509 18.86 -13.28 1.79
N VAL A 510 19.80 -13.16 2.72
CA VAL A 510 20.78 -14.22 3.02
C VAL A 510 20.38 -14.85 4.35
N LEU A 511 19.96 -16.11 4.30
CA LEU A 511 19.45 -16.83 5.46
C LEU A 511 20.61 -17.39 6.30
N ASN A 512 20.47 -17.30 7.62
CA ASN A 512 21.39 -17.92 8.58
C ASN A 512 20.73 -19.12 9.26
N SER A 513 21.55 -20.05 9.76
CA SER A 513 21.07 -21.14 10.62
C SER A 513 20.44 -20.59 11.92
N ILE A 514 19.37 -21.24 12.37
CA ILE A 514 18.70 -20.93 13.65
C ILE A 514 18.50 -22.22 14.46
N GLU A 515 18.46 -22.10 15.79
CA GLU A 515 18.33 -23.24 16.71
C GLU A 515 16.92 -23.42 17.29
N TYR A 516 15.96 -22.56 16.88
CA TYR A 516 14.58 -22.59 17.35
C TYR A 516 13.59 -22.78 16.20
N LEU A 517 12.40 -23.29 16.51
CA LEU A 517 11.26 -23.37 15.58
C LEU A 517 10.08 -22.49 16.03
N ASP A 518 10.14 -21.95 17.26
CA ASP A 518 9.15 -21.02 17.78
C ASP A 518 9.85 -19.74 18.25
N ALA A 519 9.48 -18.61 17.66
CA ALA A 519 10.08 -17.33 17.98
C ALA A 519 9.81 -16.89 19.43
N ILE A 520 8.84 -17.51 20.12
CA ILE A 520 8.60 -17.27 21.55
C ILE A 520 9.81 -17.63 22.42
N ASP A 521 10.67 -18.56 21.98
CA ASP A 521 11.82 -19.01 22.78
C ASP A 521 12.84 -17.87 22.95
N LYS A 522 12.97 -16.99 21.96
CA LYS A 522 13.77 -15.74 22.06
C LYS A 522 13.26 -14.76 23.13
N LEU A 523 11.97 -14.81 23.47
CA LEU A 523 11.40 -13.96 24.51
C LEU A 523 11.62 -14.56 25.89
N LYS A 524 11.56 -15.90 26.02
CA LYS A 524 11.83 -16.58 27.29
C LYS A 524 13.25 -16.33 27.78
N GLU A 525 14.24 -16.35 26.87
CA GLU A 525 15.64 -16.02 27.17
C GLU A 525 15.84 -14.60 27.75
N ARG A 526 14.89 -13.67 27.55
CA ARG A 526 14.95 -12.31 28.14
C ARG A 526 14.32 -12.22 29.52
N MET A 527 13.52 -13.22 29.89
CA MET A 527 12.81 -13.29 31.17
C MET A 527 13.63 -14.04 32.22
N GLU A 528 14.60 -14.84 31.78
CA GLU A 528 15.65 -15.46 32.59
C GLU A 528 16.86 -14.54 32.70
#